data_AF-A0A1V2QC73-F1
#
_entry.id   AF-A0A1V2QC73-F1
#
_cell.length_a   1.000
_cell.length_b   1.000
_cell.length_c   1.000
_cell.angle_alpha   90.00
_cell.angle_beta   90.00
_cell.angle_gamma   90.00
#
_symmetry.space_group_name_H-M   'P 1'
#
loop_
_entity.id
_entity.type
_entity.pdbx_description
1 polymer ?
#
loop_
_entity_poly.entity_id
_entity_poly.type
_entity_poly.pdbx_seq_one_letter_code
_entity_poly.pdbx_strand_id
1 'polypeptide(L)'
;MGTSAYLRTRADQPTPGSTTTSNPSAPAICRQEPCQTIAATTLADSRIELVVDANGTGARLKIGADRVVESRLPGRRAVLGPKSLSCVASALSACLIKGSLANGVDSGTIGEVIVSRSGKWSTTSPIYYTTTEHQSLVNVTGDGAPELVAVQRGNSGYYLQAFSLDGSDLGCTPTVPKLDRLPGWPEPKPDQHQLKTCP
;
A
#
# COMPACT_ATOMS: atom_id res chain seq x y z
N MET A 1 -54.89 -57.07 45.83
CA MET A 1 -55.10 -57.23 44.38
C MET A 1 -55.27 -55.82 43.81
N GLY A 2 -54.48 -55.28 42.90
CA GLY A 2 -53.32 -55.77 42.16
C GLY A 2 -52.46 -54.59 41.65
N THR A 3 -51.16 -54.87 41.51
CA THR A 3 -50.19 -54.45 40.49
C THR A 3 -50.10 -53.01 39.96
N SER A 4 -48.89 -52.48 40.13
CA SER A 4 -48.22 -51.33 39.52
C SER A 4 -48.29 -51.25 37.99
N ALA A 5 -48.17 -50.03 37.46
CA ALA A 5 -47.37 -49.73 36.27
C ALA A 5 -46.86 -48.28 36.32
N TYR A 6 -45.53 -48.11 36.25
CA TYR A 6 -44.83 -46.84 36.19
C TYR A 6 -44.71 -46.38 34.73
N LEU A 7 -44.87 -45.08 34.48
CA LEU A 7 -44.36 -44.42 33.27
C LEU A 7 -43.50 -43.23 33.69
N ARG A 8 -42.19 -43.38 33.48
CA ARG A 8 -41.19 -42.32 33.60
C ARG A 8 -41.24 -41.46 32.34
N THR A 9 -41.72 -40.23 32.46
CA THR A 9 -41.57 -39.25 31.39
C THR A 9 -40.19 -38.61 31.49
N ARG A 10 -39.45 -38.73 30.39
CA ARG A 10 -38.06 -38.31 30.19
C ARG A 10 -37.92 -36.80 30.44
N ALA A 11 -36.95 -36.43 31.28
CA ALA A 11 -36.52 -35.05 31.43
C ALA A 11 -35.97 -34.54 30.09
N ASP A 12 -36.49 -33.40 29.65
CA ASP A 12 -35.91 -32.62 28.56
C ASP A 12 -34.52 -32.15 29.02
N GLN A 13 -33.49 -32.64 28.34
CA GLN A 13 -32.12 -32.23 28.55
C GLN A 13 -31.95 -30.86 27.89
N PRO A 14 -31.54 -29.80 28.61
CA PRO A 14 -31.20 -28.54 27.96
C PRO A 14 -29.97 -28.80 27.08
N THR A 15 -30.17 -28.77 25.77
CA THR A 15 -29.10 -28.69 24.80
C THR A 15 -28.23 -27.49 25.16
N PRO A 16 -26.90 -27.61 25.29
CA PRO A 16 -26.05 -26.44 25.34
C PRO A 16 -26.25 -25.72 24.01
N GLY A 17 -26.99 -24.61 24.04
CA GLY A 17 -26.97 -23.66 22.95
C GLY A 17 -25.54 -23.16 22.84
N SER A 18 -24.83 -23.60 21.81
CA SER A 18 -23.58 -22.99 21.39
C SER A 18 -23.90 -21.55 21.00
N THR A 19 -23.83 -20.65 21.97
CA THR A 19 -23.76 -19.21 21.71
C THR A 19 -22.43 -18.99 21.02
N THR A 20 -22.44 -18.96 19.69
CA THR A 20 -21.30 -18.55 18.90
C THR A 20 -21.10 -17.07 19.19
N THR A 21 -20.26 -16.75 20.18
CA THR A 21 -19.71 -15.41 20.35
C THR A 21 -18.91 -15.14 19.08
N SER A 22 -19.50 -14.41 18.13
CA SER A 22 -18.78 -13.87 16.99
C SER A 22 -17.80 -12.86 17.53
N ASN A 23 -16.61 -13.32 17.91
CA ASN A 23 -15.45 -12.44 17.99
C ASN A 23 -15.39 -11.67 16.66
N PRO A 24 -15.17 -10.35 16.66
CA PRO A 24 -14.88 -9.65 15.43
C PRO A 24 -13.67 -10.35 14.82
N SER A 25 -13.88 -11.03 13.69
CA SER A 25 -12.82 -11.72 12.97
C SER A 25 -11.71 -10.71 12.73
N ALA A 26 -10.49 -11.04 13.14
CA ALA A 26 -9.32 -10.24 12.80
C ALA A 26 -9.36 -9.93 11.29
N PRO A 27 -9.03 -8.70 10.86
CA PRO A 27 -9.12 -8.34 9.45
C PRO A 27 -8.31 -9.34 8.64
N ALA A 28 -8.97 -9.97 7.68
CA ALA A 28 -8.37 -11.01 6.87
C ALA A 28 -7.16 -10.41 6.13
N ILE A 29 -5.97 -10.95 6.41
CA ILE A 29 -4.71 -10.56 5.76
C ILE A 29 -4.76 -10.94 4.26
N CYS A 30 -5.67 -11.84 3.90
CA CYS A 30 -5.75 -12.51 2.61
C CYS A 30 -7.20 -12.72 2.21
N ARG A 31 -7.50 -12.54 0.93
CA ARG A 31 -8.78 -12.99 0.36
C ARG A 31 -8.64 -14.39 -0.23
N GLN A 32 -7.46 -14.75 -0.74
CA GLN A 32 -7.21 -16.06 -1.34
C GLN A 32 -5.86 -16.63 -0.89
N GLU A 33 -5.93 -17.77 -0.21
CA GLU A 33 -4.77 -18.53 0.26
C GLU A 33 -4.19 -19.44 -0.84
N PRO A 34 -2.88 -19.77 -0.82
CA PRO A 34 -1.88 -19.28 0.13
C PRO A 34 -1.42 -17.86 -0.20
N CYS A 35 -1.39 -17.00 0.80
CA CYS A 35 -0.79 -15.68 0.66
C CYS A 35 0.73 -15.70 0.76
N GLN A 36 1.33 -14.65 0.21
CA GLN A 36 2.77 -14.43 0.29
C GLN A 36 3.09 -13.02 0.74
N THR A 37 3.91 -12.90 1.79
CA THR A 37 4.58 -11.63 2.11
C THR A 37 5.70 -11.42 1.10
N ILE A 38 5.52 -10.46 0.19
CA ILE A 38 6.50 -10.19 -0.88
C ILE A 38 7.50 -9.11 -0.48
N ALA A 39 7.13 -8.20 0.42
CA ALA A 39 8.01 -7.17 0.94
C ALA A 39 7.65 -6.87 2.40
N ALA A 40 8.65 -6.51 3.19
CA ALA A 40 8.46 -6.09 4.57
C ALA A 40 9.48 -5.02 4.96
N THR A 41 9.08 -4.13 5.85
CA THR A 41 9.95 -3.11 6.47
C THR A 41 9.49 -2.83 7.89
N THR A 42 10.29 -2.08 8.65
CA THR A 42 9.94 -1.60 9.99
C THR A 42 9.84 -0.09 9.96
N LEU A 43 8.74 0.44 10.47
CA LEU A 43 8.46 1.87 10.54
C LEU A 43 8.20 2.25 12.01
N ALA A 44 9.15 2.96 12.61
CA ALA A 44 9.24 3.10 14.07
C ALA A 44 9.16 1.71 14.73
N ASP A 45 8.16 1.46 15.58
CA ASP A 45 7.99 0.18 16.29
C ASP A 45 7.01 -0.79 15.59
N SER A 46 6.52 -0.43 14.40
CA SER A 46 5.55 -1.25 13.67
C SER A 46 6.19 -1.97 12.49
N ARG A 47 5.99 -3.29 12.42
CA ARG A 47 6.30 -4.06 11.22
C ARG A 47 5.26 -3.78 10.14
N ILE A 48 5.71 -3.47 8.94
CA ILE A 48 4.89 -3.24 7.76
C ILE A 48 5.15 -4.38 6.77
N GLU A 49 4.10 -5.07 6.33
CA GLU A 49 4.21 -6.21 5.42
C GLU A 49 3.27 -6.00 4.22
N LEU A 50 3.80 -6.10 3.00
CA LEU A 50 3.00 -6.16 1.78
C LEU A 50 2.74 -7.63 1.47
N VAL A 51 1.47 -8.01 1.59
CA VAL A 51 0.98 -9.37 1.36
C VAL A 51 0.18 -9.41 0.07
N VAL A 52 0.42 -10.41 -0.77
CA VAL A 52 -0.33 -10.67 -2.00
C VAL A 52 -1.06 -12.01 -1.91
N ASP A 53 -2.24 -12.04 -2.51
CA ASP A 53 -3.03 -13.26 -2.70
C ASP A 53 -2.33 -14.20 -3.70
N ALA A 54 -2.63 -15.51 -3.66
CA ALA A 54 -1.92 -16.57 -4.41
C ALA A 54 -1.76 -16.33 -5.93
N ASN A 55 -2.71 -15.61 -6.54
CA ASN A 55 -2.75 -15.29 -7.97
C ASN A 55 -2.41 -13.82 -8.27
N GLY A 56 -1.98 -13.06 -7.27
CA GLY A 56 -1.68 -11.63 -7.39
C GLY A 56 -2.90 -10.74 -7.67
N THR A 57 -4.13 -11.25 -7.53
CA THR A 57 -5.36 -10.46 -7.80
C THR A 57 -5.74 -9.50 -6.68
N GLY A 58 -5.15 -9.66 -5.50
CA GLY A 58 -5.33 -8.76 -4.38
C GLY A 58 -4.03 -8.58 -3.60
N ALA A 59 -3.92 -7.42 -2.95
CA ALA A 59 -2.76 -7.06 -2.14
C ALA A 59 -3.19 -6.23 -0.94
N ARG A 60 -2.52 -6.43 0.18
CA ARG A 60 -2.81 -5.77 1.45
C ARG A 60 -1.53 -5.33 2.13
N LEU A 61 -1.54 -4.12 2.67
CA LEU A 61 -0.54 -3.62 3.60
C LEU A 61 -0.98 -3.97 5.01
N LYS A 62 -0.31 -4.94 5.63
CA LYS A 62 -0.46 -5.25 7.05
C LYS A 62 0.47 -4.36 7.86
N ILE A 63 -0.06 -3.74 8.90
CA ILE A 63 0.62 -2.77 9.75
C ILE A 63 0.49 -3.26 11.20
N GLY A 64 1.60 -3.65 11.81
CA GLY A 64 1.59 -4.24 13.14
C GLY A 64 0.78 -5.54 13.19
N ALA A 65 0.03 -5.72 14.28
CA ALA A 65 -0.69 -6.97 14.55
C ALA A 65 -2.11 -7.01 13.93
N ASP A 66 -2.78 -5.86 13.86
CA ASP A 66 -4.24 -5.79 13.72
C ASP A 66 -4.71 -4.90 12.57
N ARG A 67 -3.84 -4.10 11.95
CA ARG A 67 -4.24 -3.17 10.89
C ARG A 67 -3.92 -3.74 9.52
N VAL A 68 -4.89 -3.68 8.63
CA VAL A 68 -4.78 -4.13 7.25
C VAL A 68 -5.42 -3.09 6.34
N VAL A 69 -4.68 -2.64 5.33
CA VAL A 69 -5.16 -1.71 4.31
C VAL A 69 -5.08 -2.39 2.95
N GLU A 70 -6.18 -2.43 2.22
CA GLU A 70 -6.22 -3.02 0.89
C GLU A 70 -5.61 -2.07 -0.16
N SER A 71 -4.75 -2.62 -1.02
CA SER A 71 -4.20 -1.88 -2.16
C SER A 71 -5.09 -2.02 -3.39
N ARG A 72 -5.19 -0.93 -4.15
CA ARG A 72 -5.96 -0.86 -5.40
C ARG A 72 -5.13 -1.25 -6.63
N LEU A 73 -3.82 -1.47 -6.49
CA LEU A 73 -2.91 -1.70 -7.61
C LEU A 73 -3.18 -3.01 -8.39
N PRO A 74 -3.45 -4.16 -7.74
CA PRO A 74 -3.81 -5.38 -8.46
C PRO A 74 -5.07 -5.23 -9.33
N GLY A 75 -6.08 -4.51 -8.83
CA GLY A 75 -7.29 -4.19 -9.60
C GLY A 75 -7.02 -3.32 -10.84
N ARG A 76 -5.86 -2.68 -10.91
CA ARG A 76 -5.34 -1.93 -12.06
C ARG A 76 -4.30 -2.71 -12.86
N ARG A 77 -4.23 -4.03 -12.67
CA ARG A 77 -3.34 -4.96 -13.37
C ARG A 77 -1.85 -4.70 -13.10
N ALA A 78 -1.53 -4.05 -11.98
CA ALA A 78 -0.14 -3.90 -11.57
C ALA A 78 0.37 -5.21 -10.97
N VAL A 79 1.57 -5.59 -11.38
CA VAL A 79 2.30 -6.72 -10.82
C VAL A 79 3.18 -6.21 -9.67
N LEU A 80 3.00 -6.79 -8.49
CA LEU A 80 3.79 -6.47 -7.30
C LEU A 80 4.90 -7.50 -7.11
N GLY A 81 6.03 -7.07 -6.54
CA GLY A 81 7.18 -7.91 -6.26
C GLY A 81 7.99 -7.40 -5.05
N PRO A 82 9.20 -7.93 -4.82
CA PRO A 82 9.97 -7.65 -3.60
C PRO A 82 10.36 -6.19 -3.38
N LYS A 83 10.38 -5.37 -4.44
CA LYS A 83 10.68 -3.94 -4.39
C LYS A 83 9.44 -3.04 -4.42
N SER A 84 8.25 -3.64 -4.27
CA SER A 84 6.98 -2.93 -4.34
C SER A 84 6.67 -2.10 -3.11
N LEU A 85 7.39 -2.25 -2.00
CA LEU A 85 7.13 -1.51 -0.77
C LEU A 85 8.32 -0.63 -0.40
N SER A 86 8.04 0.66 -0.14
CA SER A 86 8.96 1.58 0.53
C SER A 86 8.17 2.42 1.53
N CYS A 87 8.72 2.66 2.71
CA CYS A 87 8.06 3.49 3.73
C CYS A 87 9.05 4.50 4.32
N VAL A 88 8.55 5.68 4.67
CA VAL A 88 9.29 6.77 5.29
C VAL A 88 8.62 7.15 6.60
N ALA A 89 9.40 7.16 7.67
CA ALA A 89 8.94 7.59 8.99
C ALA A 89 9.09 9.11 9.08
N SER A 90 7.99 9.78 9.41
CA SER A 90 7.98 11.21 9.69
C SER A 90 6.76 11.61 10.52
N ALA A 91 6.57 12.92 10.75
CA ALA A 91 5.36 13.46 11.38
C ALA A 91 4.07 13.01 10.65
N LEU A 92 4.14 12.87 9.32
CA LEU A 92 3.16 12.20 8.48
C LEU A 92 3.84 11.00 7.81
N SER A 93 3.94 9.90 8.56
CA SER A 93 4.54 8.67 8.04
C SER A 93 3.78 8.15 6.82
N ALA A 94 4.49 7.60 5.84
CA ALA A 94 3.88 7.14 4.59
C ALA A 94 4.54 5.89 4.06
N CYS A 95 3.76 5.05 3.38
CA CYS A 95 4.22 3.91 2.60
C CYS A 95 3.77 4.07 1.15
N LEU A 96 4.70 3.88 0.24
CA LEU A 96 4.49 3.81 -1.19
C LEU A 96 4.49 2.33 -1.61
N ILE A 97 3.36 1.90 -2.17
CA ILE A 97 3.24 0.61 -2.85
C ILE A 97 3.40 0.88 -4.35
N LYS A 98 4.25 0.12 -5.05
CA LYS A 98 4.49 0.26 -6.49
C LYS A 98 4.32 -1.05 -7.22
N GLY A 99 3.77 -1.01 -8.42
CA GLY A 99 3.69 -2.18 -9.28
C GLY A 99 3.88 -1.84 -10.75
N SER A 100 4.50 -2.75 -11.48
CA SER A 100 4.72 -2.60 -12.92
C SER A 100 3.44 -2.95 -13.68
N LEU A 101 3.15 -2.19 -14.73
CA LEU A 101 2.12 -2.51 -15.69
C LEU A 101 2.74 -3.34 -16.82
N ALA A 102 2.13 -4.50 -17.09
CA ALA A 102 2.47 -5.32 -18.24
C ALA A 102 1.55 -4.94 -19.41
N ASN A 103 1.95 -3.92 -20.17
CA ASN A 103 1.16 -3.39 -21.28
C ASN A 103 2.00 -3.20 -22.56
N GLY A 104 2.66 -4.28 -23.02
CA GLY A 104 3.00 -4.62 -24.40
C GLY A 104 3.79 -3.65 -25.30
N VAL A 105 3.85 -2.35 -24.98
CA VAL A 105 4.43 -1.29 -25.81
C VAL A 105 5.12 -0.24 -24.94
N ASP A 106 4.62 0.06 -23.73
CA ASP A 106 5.29 0.94 -22.75
C ASP A 106 5.20 0.36 -21.34
N SER A 107 6.32 -0.05 -20.74
CA SER A 107 6.36 -0.50 -19.34
C SER A 107 6.28 0.68 -18.39
N GLY A 108 5.11 0.90 -17.79
CA GLY A 108 4.91 1.91 -16.76
C GLY A 108 4.94 1.30 -15.36
N THR A 109 5.17 2.13 -14.35
CA THR A 109 4.92 1.77 -12.94
C THR A 109 3.81 2.63 -12.40
N ILE A 110 2.89 2.04 -11.65
CA ILE A 110 1.90 2.76 -10.87
C ILE A 110 2.16 2.63 -9.38
N GLY A 111 1.91 3.73 -8.66
CA GLY A 111 2.17 3.89 -7.25
C GLY A 111 0.91 4.27 -6.49
N GLU A 112 0.73 3.70 -5.30
CA GLU A 112 -0.29 4.06 -4.34
C GLU A 112 0.39 4.47 -3.04
N VAL A 113 -0.05 5.60 -2.45
CA VAL A 113 0.45 6.03 -1.15
C VAL A 113 -0.57 5.72 -0.07
N ILE A 114 -0.08 5.19 1.06
CA ILE A 114 -0.83 4.97 2.29
C ILE A 114 -0.16 5.81 3.37
N VAL A 115 -0.92 6.70 3.99
CA VAL A 115 -0.41 7.66 4.99
C VAL A 115 -0.88 7.29 6.38
N SER A 116 -0.06 7.64 7.37
CA SER A 116 -0.35 7.52 8.79
C SER A 116 -0.35 8.87 9.44
N ARG A 117 -1.50 9.29 9.96
CA ARG A 117 -1.65 10.50 10.77
C ARG A 117 -2.14 10.12 12.15
N SER A 118 -1.33 10.42 13.17
CA SER A 118 -1.65 10.09 14.57
C SER A 118 -1.99 8.59 14.75
N GLY A 119 -1.25 7.71 14.05
CA GLY A 119 -1.43 6.26 14.10
C GLY A 119 -2.61 5.70 13.29
N LYS A 120 -3.40 6.55 12.64
CA LYS A 120 -4.48 6.14 11.73
C LYS A 120 -3.97 6.06 10.30
N TRP A 121 -4.14 4.89 9.69
CA TRP A 121 -3.66 4.61 8.34
C TRP A 121 -4.80 4.69 7.31
N SER A 122 -4.55 5.35 6.19
CA SER A 122 -5.51 5.50 5.10
C SER A 122 -4.82 5.54 3.74
N THR A 123 -5.48 4.99 2.72
CA THR A 123 -5.07 5.18 1.33
C THR A 123 -5.31 6.63 0.92
N THR A 124 -4.43 7.18 0.08
CA THR A 124 -4.67 8.48 -0.57
C THR A 124 -5.19 8.28 -1.98
N SER A 125 -5.85 9.29 -2.54
CA SER A 125 -6.14 9.36 -3.97
C SER A 125 -5.40 10.59 -4.47
N PRO A 126 -4.61 10.52 -5.55
CA PRO A 126 -4.68 9.61 -6.70
C PRO A 126 -3.77 8.36 -6.62
N ILE A 127 -3.86 7.53 -7.67
CA ILE A 127 -2.82 6.56 -8.05
C ILE A 127 -1.86 7.26 -9.02
N TYR A 128 -0.56 7.13 -8.78
CA TYR A 128 0.46 7.89 -9.48
C TYR A 128 1.13 7.04 -10.55
N TYR A 129 1.30 7.59 -11.75
CA TYR A 129 1.96 6.90 -12.86
C TYR A 129 3.37 7.45 -13.09
N THR A 130 4.29 6.57 -13.49
CA THR A 130 5.60 6.90 -14.03
C THR A 130 5.85 6.06 -15.27
N THR A 131 6.55 6.64 -16.24
CA THR A 131 7.06 5.93 -17.43
C THR A 131 8.31 5.07 -17.13
N THR A 132 8.78 5.06 -15.87
CA THR A 132 9.96 4.31 -15.43
C THR A 132 9.59 3.46 -14.20
N GLU A 133 10.57 2.80 -13.57
CA GLU A 133 10.39 2.11 -12.28
C GLU A 133 10.64 3.02 -11.05
N HIS A 134 11.07 4.26 -11.29
CA HIS A 134 11.54 5.17 -10.25
C HIS A 134 10.42 6.07 -9.73
N GLN A 135 9.89 5.66 -8.57
CA GLN A 135 9.11 6.49 -7.66
C GLN A 135 9.64 6.33 -6.24
N SER A 136 9.68 7.42 -5.49
CA SER A 136 10.15 7.51 -4.11
C SER A 136 9.30 8.46 -3.27
N LEU A 137 9.38 8.32 -1.96
CA LEU A 137 8.85 9.27 -0.99
C LEU A 137 10.01 10.13 -0.48
N VAL A 138 9.91 11.45 -0.63
CA VAL A 138 10.99 12.40 -0.34
C VAL A 138 10.39 13.66 0.25
N ASN A 139 10.94 14.19 1.35
CA ASN A 139 10.60 15.52 1.86
C ASN A 139 11.29 16.59 1.00
N VAL A 140 10.59 17.06 -0.03
CA VAL A 140 10.98 18.06 -1.01
C VAL A 140 10.71 19.47 -0.49
N THR A 141 9.60 19.69 0.20
CA THR A 141 9.17 21.02 0.69
C THR A 141 9.85 21.45 1.99
N GLY A 142 10.47 20.49 2.71
CA GLY A 142 11.14 20.74 3.97
C GLY A 142 10.21 20.82 5.18
N ASP A 143 8.91 20.55 5.02
CA ASP A 143 7.91 20.66 6.10
C ASP A 143 7.88 19.42 7.03
N GLY A 144 8.59 18.36 6.66
CA GLY A 144 8.69 17.11 7.42
C GLY A 144 7.72 16.01 6.96
N ALA A 145 6.76 16.32 6.09
CA ALA A 145 6.00 15.32 5.36
C ALA A 145 6.76 14.90 4.09
N PRO A 146 6.68 13.63 3.66
CA PRO A 146 7.21 13.26 2.36
C PRO A 146 6.23 13.62 1.26
N GLU A 147 6.74 14.07 0.12
CA GLU A 147 6.08 14.11 -1.17
C GLU A 147 6.37 12.84 -1.97
N LEU A 148 5.52 12.55 -2.96
CA LEU A 148 5.86 11.55 -3.96
C LEU A 148 6.70 12.19 -5.07
N VAL A 149 7.85 11.59 -5.36
CA VAL A 149 8.67 11.95 -6.51
C VAL A 149 8.62 10.82 -7.53
N ALA A 150 8.29 11.15 -8.77
CA ALA A 150 8.23 10.22 -9.89
C ALA A 150 9.16 10.69 -11.02
N VAL A 151 9.92 9.77 -11.61
CA VAL A 151 10.67 10.08 -12.83
C VAL A 151 9.74 9.97 -14.03
N GLN A 152 9.66 10.99 -14.87
CA GLN A 152 8.90 10.97 -16.10
C GLN A 152 9.81 11.05 -17.31
N ARG A 153 9.39 10.42 -18.41
CA ARG A 153 9.98 10.55 -19.74
C ARG A 153 9.13 11.51 -20.55
N GLY A 154 9.71 12.66 -20.88
CA GLY A 154 9.16 13.59 -21.87
C GLY A 154 9.76 13.38 -23.25
N ASN A 155 9.35 14.23 -24.20
CA ASN A 155 9.82 14.15 -25.59
C ASN A 155 11.35 14.35 -25.73
N SER A 156 11.95 15.18 -24.88
CA SER A 156 13.35 15.60 -24.96
C SER A 156 14.26 15.00 -23.87
N GLY A 157 13.74 14.11 -23.03
CA GLY A 157 14.52 13.50 -21.96
C GLY A 157 13.70 13.09 -20.74
N TYR A 158 14.29 13.21 -19.56
CA TYR A 158 13.73 12.81 -18.28
C TYR A 158 13.60 14.01 -17.34
N TYR A 159 12.62 14.00 -16.47
CA TYR A 159 12.47 14.97 -15.39
C TYR A 159 11.89 14.28 -14.15
N LEU A 160 12.08 14.89 -12.98
CA LEU A 160 11.39 14.51 -11.75
C LEU A 160 10.12 15.34 -11.66
N GLN A 161 8.99 14.71 -11.37
CA GLN A 161 7.75 15.37 -11.00
C GLN A 161 7.46 15.08 -9.53
N ALA A 162 7.14 16.10 -8.77
CA ALA A 162 6.81 15.99 -7.35
C ALA A 162 5.32 16.25 -7.12
N PHE A 163 4.72 15.45 -6.24
CA PHE A 163 3.32 15.57 -5.85
C PHE A 163 3.21 15.57 -4.33
N SER A 164 2.34 16.41 -3.78
CA SER A 164 1.89 16.23 -2.41
C SER A 164 1.09 14.92 -2.29
N LEU A 165 0.99 14.37 -1.09
CA LEU A 165 0.34 13.06 -0.90
C LEU A 165 -1.17 13.06 -1.15
N ASP A 166 -1.80 14.23 -1.20
CA ASP A 166 -3.19 14.44 -1.63
C ASP A 166 -3.36 14.52 -3.15
N GLY A 167 -2.27 14.46 -3.91
CA GLY A 167 -2.26 14.45 -5.37
C GLY A 167 -2.01 15.79 -6.04
N SER A 168 -1.83 16.89 -5.28
CA SER A 168 -1.52 18.18 -5.89
C SER A 168 -0.14 18.14 -6.56
N ASP A 169 -0.06 18.64 -7.79
CA ASP A 169 1.19 18.77 -8.53
C ASP A 169 2.02 19.92 -7.94
N LEU A 170 3.24 19.63 -7.50
CA LEU A 170 4.17 20.61 -6.93
C LEU A 170 5.17 21.13 -7.96
N GLY A 171 5.19 20.52 -9.15
CA GLY A 171 6.04 20.88 -10.26
C GLY A 171 7.09 19.83 -10.59
N CYS A 172 7.90 20.19 -11.58
CA CYS A 172 8.91 19.35 -12.20
C CYS A 172 10.29 20.00 -12.18
N THR A 173 11.33 19.18 -12.10
CA THR A 173 12.70 19.64 -12.35
C THR A 173 12.90 19.95 -13.84
N PRO A 174 13.94 20.72 -14.23
CA PRO A 174 14.33 20.85 -15.62
C PRO A 174 14.58 19.48 -16.28
N THR A 175 14.18 19.35 -17.55
CA THR A 175 14.41 18.13 -18.34
C THR A 175 15.90 17.93 -18.60
N VAL A 176 16.38 16.70 -18.41
CA VAL A 176 17.74 16.28 -18.70
C VAL A 176 17.75 15.16 -19.74
N PRO A 177 18.75 15.08 -20.63
CA PRO A 177 18.74 14.12 -21.74
C PRO A 177 18.97 12.67 -21.29
N LYS A 178 19.50 12.46 -20.07
CA LYS A 178 19.84 11.13 -19.53
C LYS A 178 19.39 11.02 -18.08
N LEU A 179 19.00 9.81 -17.71
CA LEU A 179 18.49 9.48 -16.38
C LEU A 179 19.50 9.79 -15.26
N ASP A 180 20.78 9.53 -15.51
CA ASP A 180 21.89 9.76 -14.58
C ASP A 180 22.21 11.24 -14.31
N ARG A 181 21.54 12.15 -15.01
CA ARG A 181 21.65 13.61 -14.81
C ARG A 181 20.53 14.17 -13.93
N LEU A 182 19.59 13.34 -13.48
CA LEU A 182 18.51 13.78 -12.60
C LEU A 182 19.06 14.17 -11.21
N PRO A 183 18.48 15.19 -10.54
CA PRO A 183 18.87 15.56 -9.19
C PRO A 183 18.78 14.38 -8.20
N GLY A 184 19.90 14.06 -7.54
CA GLY A 184 19.99 12.99 -6.55
C GLY A 184 20.15 11.58 -7.11
N TRP A 185 20.25 11.39 -8.43
CA TRP A 185 20.43 10.07 -9.03
C TRP A 185 21.60 9.28 -8.39
N PRO A 186 21.45 7.97 -8.06
CA PRO A 186 20.35 7.04 -8.39
C PRO A 186 19.14 7.04 -7.44
N GLU A 187 19.13 7.91 -6.44
CA GLU A 187 18.04 8.07 -5.47
C GLU A 187 17.43 9.47 -5.59
N PRO A 188 16.52 9.69 -6.57
CA PRO A 188 16.01 11.01 -6.88
C PRO A 188 15.56 11.79 -5.64
N LYS A 189 16.14 12.97 -5.46
CA LYS A 189 15.90 13.86 -4.31
C LYS A 189 15.93 15.31 -4.80
N PRO A 190 14.85 15.78 -5.45
CA PRO A 190 14.74 17.16 -5.86
C PRO A 190 14.58 18.05 -4.64
N ASP A 191 15.03 19.28 -4.77
CA ASP A 191 14.75 20.38 -3.85
C ASP A 191 13.60 21.24 -4.38
N GLN A 192 12.80 21.83 -3.50
CA GLN A 192 11.65 22.67 -3.88
C GLN A 192 12.04 23.81 -4.84
N HIS A 193 13.22 24.41 -4.69
CA HIS A 193 13.68 25.50 -5.57
C HIS A 193 13.96 25.03 -7.01
N GLN A 194 14.08 23.73 -7.23
CA GLN A 194 14.26 23.16 -8.56
C GLN A 194 12.94 22.92 -9.29
N LEU A 195 11.81 22.94 -8.57
CA LEU A 195 10.51 22.65 -9.13
C LEU A 195 9.93 23.87 -9.86
N LYS A 196 9.40 23.62 -11.05
CA LYS A 196 8.69 24.59 -11.90
C LYS A 196 7.42 23.95 -12.45
N THR A 197 6.54 24.73 -13.07
CA THR A 197 5.40 24.17 -13.79
C THR A 197 5.85 23.10 -14.79
N CYS A 198 5.22 21.93 -14.74
CA CYS A 198 5.51 20.82 -15.63
C CYS A 198 5.11 21.14 -17.08
N PRO A 199 5.82 20.58 -18.08
CA PRO A 199 5.52 20.77 -19.50
C PRO A 199 4.23 20.07 -19.95
#